data_AF-A0AAU8LP85-F1
#
_entry.id   AF-A0AAU8LP85-F1
#
_cell.length_a   1.000
_cell.length_b   1.000
_cell.length_c   1.000
_cell.angle_alpha   90.00
_cell.angle_beta   90.00
_cell.angle_gamma   90.00
#
_symmetry.space_group_name_H-M   'P 1'
#
loop_
_entity.id
_entity.type
_entity.pdbx_description
1 polymer ?
#
loop_
_entity_poly.entity_id
_entity_poly.type
_entity_poly.pdbx_seq_one_letter_code
_entity_poly.pdbx_strand_id
1 'polypeptide(L)'
;MDPNRAAPMLGKAECGKSYTDVAFLTRDDRKLLGDVYEWASGQGADLGYVDDLGIRLARYREKDDGRISAPHNQGTTYDSEGHKVYYRFTDKDAATAKCILESEALNTTRLDRGFVRYITDKDYGSMYHNDFEFMEQVIKRFSSLGGESQALMPGFARHEYPDNNFVMTRSKEKYAVGKHNVQDEQGANSALKKSTKPIPITLESLRADLRQALFKAMGVKSFSSLFALLFKDKR
;
A
#
# COMPACT_ATOMS: atom_id res chain seq x y z
N MET A 1 8.22 23.49 0.65
CA MET A 1 8.67 22.45 -0.29
C MET A 1 10.17 22.36 -0.13
N ASP A 2 10.68 21.23 0.37
CA ASP A 2 12.12 21.00 0.55
C ASP A 2 12.80 20.83 -0.82
N PRO A 3 13.76 21.70 -1.19
CA PRO A 3 14.42 21.66 -2.49
C PRO A 3 15.37 20.46 -2.68
N ASN A 4 15.65 19.67 -1.63
CA ASN A 4 16.48 18.46 -1.72
C ASN A 4 15.69 17.16 -1.87
N ARG A 5 14.35 17.24 -1.99
CA ARG A 5 13.52 16.04 -2.07
C ARG A 5 13.54 15.46 -3.49
N ALA A 6 14.07 14.25 -3.63
CA ALA A 6 13.88 13.45 -4.84
C ALA A 6 12.38 13.32 -5.15
N ALA A 7 12.00 13.47 -6.42
CA ALA A 7 10.61 13.39 -6.85
C ALA A 7 9.98 12.05 -6.40
N PRO A 8 8.70 12.04 -5.98
CA PRO A 8 8.03 10.80 -5.61
C PRO A 8 8.09 9.81 -6.77
N MET A 9 8.57 8.60 -6.51
CA MET A 9 8.58 7.51 -7.48
C MET A 9 7.14 7.00 -7.62
N LEU A 10 6.41 7.57 -8.58
CA LEU A 10 5.05 7.17 -8.94
C LEU A 10 5.01 5.67 -9.30
N GLY A 11 4.00 4.96 -8.79
CA GLY A 11 3.90 3.49 -8.88
C GLY A 11 3.55 2.98 -10.29
N LYS A 12 3.43 1.65 -10.45
CA LYS A 12 3.11 1.02 -11.76
C LYS A 12 1.83 1.55 -12.40
N ALA A 13 0.85 1.92 -11.58
CA ALA A 13 -0.42 2.48 -12.03
C ALA A 13 -0.27 3.88 -12.67
N GLU A 14 0.80 4.59 -12.35
CA GLU A 14 1.01 5.99 -12.72
C GLU A 14 2.12 6.14 -13.78
N CYS A 15 3.06 5.19 -13.84
CA CYS A 15 4.19 5.21 -14.77
C CYS A 15 3.95 4.51 -16.12
N GLY A 16 2.78 3.89 -16.37
CA GLY A 16 2.44 3.28 -17.67
C GLY A 16 3.36 2.13 -18.14
N LYS A 17 4.29 1.68 -17.29
CA LYS A 17 5.18 0.55 -17.48
C LYS A 17 5.08 -0.37 -16.27
N SER A 18 4.84 -1.65 -16.51
CA SER A 18 4.88 -2.68 -15.46
C SER A 18 6.33 -2.91 -15.06
N TYR A 19 6.79 -2.23 -14.00
CA TYR A 19 8.05 -2.56 -13.35
C TYR A 19 7.86 -3.81 -12.48
N THR A 20 8.90 -4.59 -12.23
CA THR A 20 8.86 -5.61 -11.18
C THR A 20 8.80 -4.94 -9.81
N ASP A 21 8.10 -5.49 -8.81
CA ASP A 21 7.90 -4.84 -7.50
C ASP A 21 9.26 -4.40 -6.92
N VAL A 22 10.28 -5.25 -7.01
CA VAL A 22 11.67 -5.01 -6.55
C VAL A 22 12.38 -3.80 -7.18
N ALA A 23 11.87 -3.24 -8.28
CA ALA A 23 12.43 -2.04 -8.89
C ALA A 23 12.31 -0.81 -7.97
N PHE A 24 11.29 -0.78 -7.10
CA PHE A 24 11.00 0.33 -6.19
C PHE A 24 11.85 0.32 -4.91
N LEU A 25 12.60 -0.74 -4.64
CA LEU A 25 13.54 -0.77 -3.52
C LEU A 25 14.61 0.32 -3.67
N THR A 26 14.98 0.96 -2.58
CA THR A 26 16.11 1.90 -2.56
C THR A 26 17.44 1.12 -2.58
N ARG A 27 18.56 1.84 -2.71
CA ARG A 27 19.89 1.22 -2.58
C ARG A 27 20.10 0.63 -1.19
N ASP A 28 19.65 1.33 -0.16
CA ASP A 28 19.82 0.90 1.23
C ASP A 28 18.91 -0.30 1.55
N ASP A 29 17.68 -0.31 1.03
CA ASP A 29 16.79 -1.48 1.15
C ASP A 29 17.44 -2.72 0.54
N ARG A 30 18.00 -2.62 -0.68
CA ARG A 30 18.69 -3.74 -1.34
C ARG A 30 19.91 -4.22 -0.55
N LYS A 31 20.69 -3.29 0.01
CA LYS A 31 21.86 -3.63 0.83
C LYS A 31 21.43 -4.38 2.10
N LEU A 32 20.42 -3.87 2.81
CA LEU A 32 19.87 -4.55 3.99
C LEU A 32 19.34 -5.94 3.63
N LEU A 33 18.52 -6.06 2.58
CA LEU A 33 17.97 -7.34 2.18
C LEU A 33 19.07 -8.34 1.79
N GLY A 34 20.15 -7.90 1.13
CA GLY A 34 21.31 -8.74 0.85
C GLY A 34 21.94 -9.31 2.13
N ASP A 35 22.13 -8.48 3.15
CA ASP A 35 22.66 -8.94 4.44
C ASP A 35 21.68 -9.87 5.18
N VAL A 36 20.37 -9.62 5.06
CA VAL A 36 19.32 -10.50 5.60
C VAL A 36 19.31 -11.85 4.89
N TYR A 37 19.49 -11.88 3.57
CA TYR A 37 19.63 -13.10 2.77
C TYR A 37 20.82 -13.94 3.24
N GLU A 38 21.98 -13.32 3.38
CA GLU A 38 23.19 -14.01 3.84
C GLU A 38 22.99 -14.59 5.25
N TRP A 39 22.43 -13.79 6.16
CA TRP A 39 22.15 -14.24 7.52
C TRP A 39 21.11 -15.37 7.57
N ALA A 40 19.95 -15.20 6.91
CA ALA A 40 18.89 -16.22 6.90
C ALA A 40 19.37 -17.53 6.26
N SER A 41 20.09 -17.44 5.14
CA SER A 41 20.68 -18.61 4.48
C SER A 41 21.69 -19.31 5.38
N GLY A 42 22.57 -18.56 6.06
CA GLY A 42 23.56 -19.11 6.98
C GLY A 42 22.95 -19.80 8.21
N GLN A 43 21.71 -19.45 8.57
CA GLN A 43 20.95 -20.06 9.66
C GLN A 43 20.00 -21.18 9.19
N GLY A 44 19.97 -21.50 7.89
CA GLY A 44 19.11 -22.55 7.33
C GLY A 44 17.62 -22.17 7.28
N ALA A 45 17.29 -20.88 7.26
CA ALA A 45 15.92 -20.44 7.02
C ALA A 45 15.54 -20.52 5.54
N ASP A 46 14.26 -20.73 5.31
CA ASP A 46 13.64 -20.58 4.01
C ASP A 46 13.70 -19.11 3.58
N LEU A 47 14.26 -18.87 2.40
CA LEU A 47 14.46 -17.53 1.88
C LEU A 47 13.15 -16.84 1.44
N GLY A 48 12.04 -17.59 1.37
CA GLY A 48 10.70 -17.05 1.15
C GLY A 48 10.30 -15.97 2.18
N TYR A 49 10.79 -16.07 3.43
CA TYR A 49 10.59 -15.03 4.45
C TYR A 49 11.24 -13.70 4.05
N VAL A 50 12.44 -13.77 3.44
CA VAL A 50 13.18 -12.58 2.98
C VAL A 50 12.54 -12.00 1.72
N ASP A 51 12.10 -12.87 0.80
CA ASP A 51 11.35 -12.47 -0.40
C ASP A 51 10.08 -11.71 -0.05
N ASP A 52 9.24 -12.24 0.84
CA ASP A 52 7.99 -11.59 1.21
C ASP A 52 8.23 -10.25 1.92
N LEU A 53 9.18 -10.18 2.86
CA LEU A 53 9.62 -8.91 3.46
C LEU A 53 10.05 -7.89 2.39
N GLY A 54 10.86 -8.33 1.42
CA GLY A 54 11.33 -7.49 0.32
C GLY A 54 10.20 -7.00 -0.57
N ILE A 55 9.24 -7.85 -0.91
CA ILE A 55 8.05 -7.49 -1.70
C ILE A 55 7.19 -6.47 -0.95
N ARG A 56 6.93 -6.65 0.35
CA ARG A 56 6.17 -5.68 1.15
C ARG A 56 6.86 -4.33 1.22
N LEU A 57 8.17 -4.32 1.44
CA LEU A 57 8.95 -3.10 1.45
C LEU A 57 8.90 -2.39 0.09
N ALA A 58 9.02 -3.14 -1.01
CA ALA A 58 8.96 -2.57 -2.34
C ALA A 58 7.58 -1.96 -2.67
N ARG A 59 6.49 -2.62 -2.27
CA ARG A 59 5.12 -2.08 -2.40
C ARG A 59 4.91 -0.83 -1.56
N TYR A 60 5.50 -0.76 -0.37
CA TYR A 60 5.50 0.46 0.44
C TYR A 60 6.20 1.62 -0.28
N ARG A 61 7.39 1.38 -0.86
CA ARG A 61 8.12 2.38 -1.65
C ARG A 61 7.36 2.82 -2.89
N GLU A 62 6.73 1.88 -3.60
CA GLU A 62 5.89 2.15 -4.76
C GLU A 62 4.76 3.14 -4.45
N LYS A 63 4.28 3.16 -3.20
CA LYS A 63 3.20 4.02 -2.73
C LYS A 63 3.69 5.30 -2.05
N ASP A 64 4.80 5.87 -2.54
CA ASP A 64 5.45 7.06 -1.97
C ASP A 64 5.67 6.91 -0.45
N ASP A 65 6.33 5.82 -0.06
CA ASP A 65 6.52 5.44 1.34
C ASP A 65 5.18 5.34 2.09
N GLY A 66 4.19 4.69 1.44
CA GLY A 66 2.83 4.51 1.95
C GLY A 66 1.94 5.77 1.96
N ARG A 67 2.44 6.96 1.57
CA ARG A 67 1.67 8.23 1.63
C ARG A 67 0.45 8.26 0.72
N ILE A 68 0.49 7.53 -0.39
CA ILE A 68 -0.64 7.47 -1.35
C ILE A 68 -1.46 6.18 -1.21
N SER A 69 -1.21 5.40 -0.16
CA SER A 69 -2.05 4.24 0.17
C SER A 69 -3.32 4.69 0.88
N ALA A 70 -4.47 4.17 0.44
CA ALA A 70 -5.72 4.35 1.16
C ALA A 70 -5.81 3.33 2.32
N PRO A 71 -6.15 3.76 3.55
CA PRO A 71 -6.40 2.84 4.65
C PRO A 71 -7.68 2.00 4.42
N HIS A 72 -7.60 0.70 4.69
CA HIS A 72 -8.63 -0.29 4.36
C HIS A 72 -9.87 -0.22 5.27
N ASN A 73 -9.69 0.13 6.55
CA ASN A 73 -10.76 0.06 7.56
C ASN A 73 -11.52 1.38 7.77
N GLN A 74 -11.68 2.19 6.72
CA GLN A 74 -12.47 3.43 6.78
C GLN A 74 -13.98 3.21 6.64
N GLY A 75 -14.44 1.95 6.59
CA GLY A 75 -15.87 1.63 6.46
C GLY A 75 -16.45 1.92 5.07
N THR A 76 -15.57 2.04 4.06
CA THR A 76 -15.91 2.28 2.65
C THR A 76 -15.88 1.00 1.80
N THR A 77 -15.37 -0.11 2.36
CA THR A 77 -15.27 -1.41 1.71
C THR A 77 -16.49 -2.26 2.08
N TYR A 78 -17.11 -2.89 1.08
CA TYR A 78 -18.30 -3.72 1.25
C TYR A 78 -18.10 -5.13 0.68
N ASP A 79 -18.71 -6.14 1.30
CA ASP A 79 -18.81 -7.47 0.71
C ASP A 79 -19.87 -7.54 -0.40
N SER A 80 -19.95 -8.67 -1.08
CA SER A 80 -20.94 -8.90 -2.16
C SER A 80 -22.40 -8.86 -1.69
N GLU A 81 -22.66 -8.94 -0.40
CA GLU A 81 -23.98 -8.83 0.20
C GLU A 81 -24.30 -7.41 0.71
N GLY A 82 -23.35 -6.49 0.62
CA GLY A 82 -23.50 -5.09 1.04
C GLY A 82 -23.15 -4.83 2.50
N HIS A 83 -22.52 -5.73 3.23
CA HIS A 83 -22.00 -5.42 4.57
C HIS A 83 -20.67 -4.69 4.48
N LYS A 84 -20.44 -3.70 5.37
CA LYS A 84 -19.11 -3.13 5.54
C LYS A 84 -18.17 -4.20 6.08
N VAL A 85 -16.97 -4.29 5.51
CA VAL A 85 -15.92 -5.22 5.96
C VAL A 85 -14.80 -4.46 6.66
N TYR A 86 -14.29 -5.07 7.72
CA TYR A 86 -13.16 -4.58 8.49
C TYR A 86 -12.17 -5.72 8.70
N TYR A 87 -10.89 -5.40 8.61
CA TYR A 87 -9.79 -6.34 8.72
C TYR A 87 -8.92 -5.99 9.92
N ARG A 88 -8.50 -7.01 10.65
CA ARG A 88 -7.52 -6.89 11.72
C ARG A 88 -6.52 -8.01 11.61
N PHE A 89 -5.35 -7.82 12.20
CA PHE A 89 -4.39 -8.90 12.42
C PHE A 89 -5.01 -10.03 13.25
N THR A 90 -4.45 -11.22 13.10
CA THR A 90 -4.65 -12.30 14.07
C THR A 90 -4.18 -11.84 15.46
N ASP A 91 -4.65 -12.49 16.52
CA ASP A 91 -4.27 -12.09 17.89
C ASP A 91 -2.75 -12.27 18.11
N LYS A 92 -2.16 -13.29 17.47
CA LYS A 92 -0.71 -13.52 17.45
C LYS A 92 0.02 -12.37 16.77
N ASP A 93 -0.37 -12.03 15.54
CA ASP A 93 0.29 -10.98 14.77
C ASP A 93 0.12 -9.59 15.41
N ALA A 94 -1.06 -9.32 15.99
CA ALA A 94 -1.28 -8.09 16.74
C ALA A 94 -0.35 -7.97 17.96
N ALA A 95 -0.14 -9.08 18.69
CA ALA A 95 0.79 -9.11 19.82
C ALA A 95 2.24 -8.88 19.35
N THR A 96 2.68 -9.56 18.29
CA THR A 96 4.03 -9.38 17.74
C THR A 96 4.25 -7.97 17.18
N ALA A 97 3.28 -7.43 16.45
CA ALA A 97 3.32 -6.04 15.96
C ALA A 97 3.48 -5.04 17.11
N LYS A 98 2.74 -5.24 18.21
CA LYS A 98 2.89 -4.42 19.42
C LYS A 98 4.29 -4.54 20.01
N CYS A 99 4.82 -5.76 20.17
CA CYS A 99 6.18 -5.98 20.67
C CYS A 99 7.25 -5.30 19.79
N ILE A 100 7.11 -5.34 18.47
CA ILE A 100 8.00 -4.64 17.53
C ILE A 100 7.97 -3.13 17.76
N LEU A 101 6.77 -2.54 17.84
CA LEU A 101 6.58 -1.10 18.01
C LEU A 101 7.10 -0.57 19.35
N GLU A 102 7.07 -1.41 20.39
CA GLU A 102 7.58 -1.09 21.73
C GLU A 102 9.08 -1.38 21.90
N SER A 103 9.72 -2.06 20.94
CA SER A 103 11.12 -2.48 21.04
C SER A 103 12.09 -1.31 20.84
N GLU A 104 13.10 -1.20 21.71
CA GLU A 104 14.19 -0.24 21.55
C GLU A 104 15.01 -0.48 20.27
N ALA A 105 15.10 -1.73 19.80
CA ALA A 105 15.81 -2.08 18.57
C ALA A 105 15.21 -1.38 17.33
N LEU A 106 13.91 -1.06 17.35
CA LEU A 106 13.27 -0.32 16.26
C LEU A 106 13.87 1.08 16.06
N ASN A 107 14.45 1.69 17.09
CA ASN A 107 15.01 3.04 16.99
C ASN A 107 16.33 3.08 16.22
N THR A 108 17.08 1.98 16.20
CA THR A 108 18.42 1.91 15.63
C THR A 108 18.58 0.83 14.56
N THR A 109 17.49 0.14 14.21
CA THR A 109 17.48 -0.80 13.10
C THR A 109 17.72 -0.11 11.75
N ARG A 110 18.37 -0.85 10.85
CA ARG A 110 18.54 -0.45 9.45
C ARG A 110 17.25 -0.58 8.64
N LEU A 111 16.27 -1.36 9.10
CA LEU A 111 14.97 -1.46 8.42
C LEU A 111 14.22 -0.13 8.55
N ASP A 112 13.58 0.31 7.46
CA ASP A 112 12.86 1.59 7.44
C ASP A 112 11.74 1.61 8.49
N ARG A 113 11.85 2.53 9.46
CA ARG A 113 10.90 2.65 10.57
C ARG A 113 9.52 3.10 10.12
N GLY A 114 9.44 3.86 9.03
CA GLY A 114 8.17 4.25 8.41
C GLY A 114 7.48 3.04 7.82
N PHE A 115 8.22 2.17 7.13
CA PHE A 115 7.72 0.88 6.64
C PHE A 115 7.21 0.00 7.78
N VAL A 116 7.97 -0.15 8.88
CA VAL A 116 7.54 -0.95 10.02
C VAL A 116 6.22 -0.43 10.60
N ARG A 117 6.11 0.88 10.84
CA ARG A 117 4.86 1.50 11.33
C ARG A 117 3.71 1.32 10.36
N TYR A 118 3.97 1.45 9.06
CA TYR A 118 2.98 1.26 8.01
C TYR A 118 2.46 -0.18 7.98
N ILE A 119 3.35 -1.18 7.93
CA ILE A 119 2.94 -2.58 7.77
C ILE A 119 2.33 -3.17 9.05
N THR A 120 2.69 -2.64 10.22
CA THR A 120 2.12 -3.02 11.53
C THR A 120 0.84 -2.26 11.88
N ASP A 121 0.41 -1.30 11.05
CA ASP A 121 -0.89 -0.65 11.19
C ASP A 121 -1.98 -1.52 10.54
N LYS A 122 -3.00 -1.89 11.31
CA LYS A 122 -4.11 -2.72 10.84
C LYS A 122 -4.83 -2.12 9.63
N ASP A 123 -4.79 -0.81 9.46
CA ASP A 123 -5.47 -0.12 8.36
C ASP A 123 -4.70 -0.24 7.04
N TYR A 124 -3.43 -0.65 7.07
CA TYR A 124 -2.59 -0.79 5.89
C TYR A 124 -2.07 -2.22 5.67
N GLY A 125 -1.69 -2.91 6.75
CA GLY A 125 -1.03 -4.22 6.67
C GLY A 125 -1.91 -5.42 6.95
N SER A 126 -3.10 -5.27 7.54
CA SER A 126 -3.90 -6.42 8.02
C SER A 126 -4.16 -7.49 6.96
N MET A 127 -4.46 -7.11 5.72
CA MET A 127 -4.70 -8.08 4.64
C MET A 127 -3.40 -8.65 4.04
N TYR A 128 -2.30 -7.91 4.14
CA TYR A 128 -1.15 -8.05 3.26
C TYR A 128 0.16 -7.67 3.97
N HIS A 129 0.43 -8.32 5.09
CA HIS A 129 1.68 -8.17 5.83
C HIS A 129 2.63 -9.35 5.59
N ASN A 130 3.90 -9.13 5.92
CA ASN A 130 4.88 -10.20 6.02
C ASN A 130 4.82 -10.88 7.38
N ASP A 131 5.56 -11.99 7.52
CA ASP A 131 5.71 -12.65 8.82
C ASP A 131 6.33 -11.67 9.84
N PHE A 132 5.57 -11.34 10.89
CA PHE A 132 6.00 -10.37 11.89
C PHE A 132 7.03 -10.96 12.85
N GLU A 133 7.04 -12.27 13.11
CA GLU A 133 8.07 -12.87 13.97
C GLU A 133 9.43 -12.83 13.26
N PHE A 134 9.47 -13.13 11.97
CA PHE A 134 10.66 -12.99 11.15
C PHE A 134 11.15 -11.53 11.10
N MET A 135 10.24 -10.59 10.84
CA MET A 135 10.58 -9.16 10.81
C MET A 135 11.09 -8.66 12.16
N GLU A 136 10.54 -9.14 13.28
CA GLU A 136 11.04 -8.82 14.61
C GLU A 136 12.50 -9.26 14.77
N GLN A 137 12.85 -10.47 14.31
CA GLN A 137 14.23 -10.97 14.35
C GLN A 137 15.17 -10.14 13.46
N VAL A 138 14.71 -9.74 12.26
CA VAL A 138 15.46 -8.81 11.40
C VAL A 138 15.69 -7.47 12.10
N ILE A 139 14.65 -6.89 12.72
CA ILE A 139 14.74 -5.61 13.42
C ILE A 139 15.78 -5.70 14.55
N LYS A 140 15.70 -6.74 15.39
CA LYS A 140 16.64 -6.97 16.49
C LYS A 140 18.08 -7.15 15.98
N ARG A 141 18.28 -8.06 15.02
CA ARG A 141 19.59 -8.42 14.45
C ARG A 141 20.30 -7.23 13.82
N PHE A 142 19.58 -6.43 13.04
CA PHE A 142 20.15 -5.33 12.26
C PHE A 142 19.97 -3.96 12.93
N SER A 143 19.75 -3.95 14.25
CA SER A 143 19.83 -2.77 15.11
C SER A 143 21.22 -2.60 15.71
N SER A 144 21.55 -1.39 16.16
CA SER A 144 22.81 -1.14 16.89
C SER A 144 22.88 -1.84 18.25
N LEU A 145 21.74 -2.32 18.75
CA LEU A 145 21.63 -3.08 19.99
C LEU A 145 21.80 -4.60 19.74
N GLY A 146 21.66 -5.02 18.48
CA GLY A 146 21.88 -6.39 18.06
C GLY A 146 23.36 -6.73 18.06
N GLY A 147 23.71 -7.86 18.67
CA GLY A 147 25.05 -8.45 18.52
C GLY A 147 25.13 -9.32 17.27
N GLU A 148 26.31 -9.39 16.64
CA GLU A 148 26.59 -10.29 15.51
C GLU A 148 26.41 -11.78 15.84
N SER A 149 26.12 -12.13 17.09
CA SER A 149 25.85 -13.49 17.56
C SER A 149 24.35 -13.84 17.68
N GLN A 150 23.42 -12.91 17.40
CA GLN A 150 21.98 -13.24 17.46
C GLN A 150 21.62 -14.26 16.38
N ALA A 151 21.38 -15.50 16.80
CA ALA A 151 20.87 -16.58 15.96
C ALA A 151 19.40 -16.34 15.62
N LEU A 152 18.98 -16.83 14.46
CA LEU A 152 17.57 -16.82 14.08
C LEU A 152 16.82 -17.86 14.94
N MET A 153 15.62 -17.52 15.43
CA MET A 153 14.82 -18.46 16.23
C MET A 153 14.49 -19.73 15.42
N PRO A 154 14.36 -20.89 16.08
CA PRO A 154 13.88 -22.09 15.40
C PRO A 154 12.46 -21.87 14.86
N GLY A 155 12.17 -22.41 13.67
CA GLY A 155 10.83 -22.35 13.06
C GLY A 155 10.80 -21.79 11.63
N PHE A 156 11.86 -21.13 11.16
CA PHE A 156 11.89 -20.52 9.83
C PHE A 156 12.43 -21.41 8.72
N ALA A 157 12.61 -22.72 8.95
CA ALA A 157 13.16 -23.64 7.95
C ALA A 157 12.21 -23.92 6.77
N ARG A 158 10.93 -23.55 6.90
CA ARG A 158 9.93 -23.65 5.85
C ARG A 158 9.02 -22.45 5.90
N HIS A 159 8.93 -21.72 4.79
CA HIS A 159 8.01 -20.61 4.65
C HIS A 159 6.60 -21.16 4.38
N GLU A 160 5.64 -20.73 5.19
CA GLU A 160 4.23 -20.96 4.93
C GLU A 160 3.63 -19.68 4.35
N TYR A 161 2.83 -19.82 3.29
CA TYR A 161 1.99 -18.74 2.79
C TYR A 161 0.61 -18.93 3.43
N PRO A 162 0.33 -18.30 4.59
CA PRO A 162 -0.95 -18.48 5.23
C PRO A 162 -2.05 -17.85 4.38
N ASP A 163 -2.98 -18.68 3.91
CA ASP A 163 -4.20 -18.22 3.27
C ASP A 163 -5.04 -17.44 4.30
N ASN A 164 -5.38 -16.19 3.97
CA ASN A 164 -6.19 -15.32 4.81
C ASN A 164 -5.65 -15.15 6.25
N ASN A 165 -4.39 -14.73 6.40
CA ASN A 165 -3.79 -14.43 7.72
C ASN A 165 -4.32 -13.12 8.36
N PHE A 166 -5.63 -13.03 8.51
CA PHE A 166 -6.32 -11.89 9.09
C PHE A 166 -7.69 -12.31 9.61
N VAL A 167 -8.26 -11.48 10.47
CA VAL A 167 -9.65 -11.63 10.89
C VAL A 167 -10.50 -10.59 10.18
N MET A 168 -11.51 -11.05 9.45
CA MET A 168 -12.52 -10.22 8.81
C MET A 168 -13.78 -10.14 9.66
N THR A 169 -14.23 -8.92 9.96
CA THR A 169 -15.49 -8.64 10.64
C THR A 169 -16.43 -7.91 9.69
N ARG A 170 -17.74 -8.16 9.80
CA ARG A 170 -18.79 -7.53 8.99
C ARG A 170 -19.71 -6.67 9.84
N SER A 171 -20.20 -5.56 9.28
CA SER A 171 -21.33 -4.83 9.88
C SER A 171 -22.59 -5.67 9.91
N LYS A 172 -23.51 -5.39 10.83
CA LYS A 172 -24.83 -6.04 10.85
C LYS A 172 -25.74 -5.47 9.77
N GLU A 173 -25.52 -4.21 9.43
CA GLU A 173 -26.29 -3.46 8.44
C GLU A 173 -25.89 -3.90 7.03
N LYS A 174 -26.90 -4.03 6.16
CA LYS A 174 -26.74 -4.23 4.72
C LYS A 174 -26.99 -2.91 4.00
N TYR A 175 -26.03 -2.50 3.19
CA TYR A 175 -26.11 -1.32 2.34
C TYR A 175 -26.39 -1.76 0.90
N ALA A 176 -27.25 -1.02 0.20
CA ALA A 176 -27.54 -1.31 -1.19
C ALA A 176 -26.26 -1.16 -2.04
N VAL A 177 -25.73 -2.28 -2.54
CA VAL A 177 -24.59 -2.31 -3.46
C VAL A 177 -24.96 -1.48 -4.70
N GLY A 178 -24.32 -0.33 -4.87
CA GLY A 178 -24.51 0.54 -6.04
C GLY A 178 -25.09 1.93 -5.81
N LYS A 179 -25.29 2.39 -4.57
CA LYS A 179 -25.46 3.83 -4.30
C LYS A 179 -24.25 4.39 -3.57
N HIS A 180 -23.41 5.08 -4.31
CA HIS A 180 -22.41 5.98 -3.75
C HIS A 180 -23.15 6.97 -2.84
N ASN A 181 -23.08 6.75 -1.52
CA ASN A 181 -23.60 7.71 -0.54
C ASN A 181 -22.64 8.90 -0.50
N VAL A 182 -22.84 9.83 -1.44
CA VAL A 182 -22.27 11.18 -1.42
C VAL A 182 -23.03 11.99 -0.36
N GLN A 183 -22.99 11.56 0.90
CA GLN A 183 -23.65 12.28 2.01
C GLN A 183 -22.72 12.67 3.14
N ASP A 184 -21.46 12.24 3.15
CA ASP A 184 -20.50 12.66 4.19
C ASP A 184 -19.48 13.69 3.72
N GLU A 185 -19.57 14.18 2.47
CA GLU A 185 -18.77 15.31 2.02
C GLU A 185 -19.63 16.43 1.42
N GLN A 186 -19.48 17.62 2.01
CA GLN A 186 -19.96 18.94 1.55
C GLN A 186 -21.42 19.30 1.85
N GLY A 187 -21.65 19.73 3.09
CA GLY A 187 -22.58 20.82 3.37
C GLY A 187 -22.09 22.12 2.72
N ALA A 188 -22.42 22.35 1.45
CA ALA A 188 -22.48 23.66 0.82
C ALA A 188 -23.19 23.58 -0.55
N ASN A 189 -24.48 23.97 -0.55
CA ASN A 189 -25.23 24.56 -1.66
C ASN A 189 -24.84 24.17 -3.11
N SER A 190 -25.70 23.39 -3.79
CA SER A 190 -26.30 23.88 -5.03
C SER A 190 -27.51 23.06 -5.50
N ALA A 191 -28.54 23.82 -5.85
CA ALA A 191 -29.82 23.50 -6.45
C ALA A 191 -29.92 22.22 -7.31
N LEU A 192 -31.05 21.53 -7.09
CA LEU A 192 -31.68 20.56 -7.99
C LEU A 192 -31.53 20.94 -9.48
N LYS A 193 -30.93 20.06 -10.27
CA LYS A 193 -31.18 19.99 -11.71
C LYS A 193 -31.78 18.64 -12.08
N LYS A 194 -32.84 18.74 -12.86
CA LYS A 194 -33.81 17.71 -13.23
C LYS A 194 -33.17 16.48 -13.90
N SER A 195 -33.72 15.33 -13.51
CA SER A 195 -33.59 14.01 -14.13
C SER A 195 -33.67 14.08 -15.66
N THR A 196 -32.61 13.61 -16.32
CA THR A 196 -32.68 13.12 -17.71
C THR A 196 -32.39 11.62 -17.64
N LYS A 197 -33.21 10.82 -18.33
CA LYS A 197 -33.23 9.34 -18.30
C LYS A 197 -31.82 8.72 -18.39
N PRO A 198 -31.57 7.57 -17.71
CA PRO A 198 -30.25 6.94 -17.71
C PRO A 198 -29.84 6.56 -19.14
N ILE A 199 -28.75 7.14 -19.60
CA ILE A 199 -28.10 6.77 -20.86
C ILE A 199 -27.45 5.39 -20.61
N PRO A 200 -27.67 4.38 -21.46
CA PRO A 200 -27.04 3.07 -21.30
C PRO A 200 -25.51 3.21 -21.27
N ILE A 201 -24.90 2.66 -20.23
CA ILE A 201 -23.45 2.70 -20.04
C ILE A 201 -22.83 1.83 -21.14
N THR A 202 -22.15 2.46 -22.08
CA THR A 202 -21.38 1.80 -23.13
C THR A 202 -19.92 2.19 -22.97
N LEU A 203 -19.01 1.39 -23.52
CA LEU A 203 -17.57 1.69 -23.48
C LEU A 203 -17.25 3.07 -24.09
N GLU A 204 -18.04 3.47 -25.09
CA GLU A 204 -18.02 4.78 -25.75
C GLU A 204 -18.41 5.91 -24.79
N SER A 205 -19.45 5.72 -23.96
CA SER A 205 -19.89 6.75 -23.00
C SER A 205 -18.85 6.96 -21.90
N LEU A 206 -18.24 5.87 -21.39
CA LEU A 206 -17.16 5.97 -20.40
C LEU A 206 -15.94 6.73 -20.95
N ARG A 207 -15.55 6.44 -22.20
CA ARG A 207 -14.45 7.13 -22.87
C ARG A 207 -14.77 8.60 -23.12
N ALA A 208 -16.01 8.92 -23.46
CA ALA A 208 -16.46 10.30 -23.65
C ALA A 208 -16.45 11.10 -22.33
N ASP A 209 -16.88 10.49 -21.23
CA ASP A 209 -16.89 11.12 -19.90
C ASP A 209 -15.46 11.39 -19.38
N LEU A 210 -14.56 10.41 -19.52
CA LEU A 210 -13.14 10.58 -19.21
C LEU A 210 -12.51 11.70 -20.06
N ARG A 211 -12.86 11.78 -21.35
CA ARG A 211 -12.38 12.83 -22.25
C ARG A 211 -12.90 14.21 -21.85
N GLN A 212 -14.18 14.33 -21.47
CA GLN A 212 -14.74 15.60 -20.99
C GLN A 212 -14.11 16.03 -19.67
N ALA A 213 -13.89 15.09 -18.74
CA ALA A 213 -13.22 15.37 -17.48
C ALA A 213 -11.78 15.86 -17.70
N LEU A 214 -11.02 15.20 -18.58
CA LEU A 214 -9.67 15.60 -18.98
C LEU A 214 -9.65 17.01 -19.57
N PHE A 215 -10.56 17.30 -20.50
CA PHE A 215 -10.66 18.62 -21.15
C PHE A 215 -11.00 19.73 -20.17
N LYS A 216 -11.93 19.47 -19.24
CA LYS A 216 -12.31 20.41 -18.19
C LYS A 216 -11.16 20.68 -17.22
N ALA A 217 -10.44 19.64 -16.78
CA ALA A 217 -9.30 19.77 -15.89
C ALA A 217 -8.16 20.59 -16.51
N MET A 218 -7.97 20.45 -17.83
CA MET A 218 -6.92 21.13 -18.59
C MET A 218 -7.37 22.48 -19.17
N GLY A 219 -8.61 22.92 -18.91
CA GLY A 219 -9.15 24.19 -19.40
C GLY A 219 -9.26 24.28 -20.94
N VAL A 220 -9.28 23.14 -21.64
CA VAL A 220 -9.28 23.05 -23.10
C VAL A 220 -10.61 22.49 -23.61
N LYS A 221 -11.04 22.90 -24.81
CA LYS A 221 -12.36 22.56 -25.35
C LYS A 221 -12.33 21.44 -26.40
N SER A 222 -11.14 21.06 -26.87
CA SER A 222 -10.93 20.09 -27.94
C SER A 222 -9.54 19.45 -27.86
N PHE A 223 -9.35 18.34 -28.59
CA PHE A 223 -8.02 17.73 -28.72
C PHE A 223 -7.04 18.67 -29.43
N SER A 224 -7.48 19.46 -30.40
CA SER A 224 -6.61 20.43 -31.08
C SER A 224 -6.09 21.49 -30.12
N SER A 225 -6.93 21.97 -29.19
CA SER A 225 -6.48 22.88 -28.12
C SER A 225 -5.62 22.19 -27.06
N LEU A 226 -5.82 20.89 -26.80
CA LEU A 226 -4.97 20.11 -25.90
C LEU A 226 -3.57 19.91 -26.51
N PHE A 227 -3.49 19.54 -27.79
CA PHE A 227 -2.23 19.41 -28.52
C PHE A 227 -1.51 20.76 -28.61
N ALA A 228 -2.24 21.85 -28.92
CA ALA A 228 -1.66 23.18 -28.95
C ALA A 228 -1.15 23.63 -27.56
N LEU A 229 -1.73 23.17 -26.46
CA LEU A 229 -1.25 23.43 -25.09
C LEU A 229 0.00 22.59 -24.76
N LEU A 230 0.00 21.30 -25.12
CA LEU A 230 1.07 20.36 -24.78
C LEU A 230 2.33 20.52 -25.65
N PHE A 231 2.19 21.05 -26.86
CA PHE A 231 3.28 21.13 -27.84
C PHE A 231 3.58 22.56 -28.30
N LYS A 232 3.07 23.59 -27.59
CA LYS A 232 3.27 25.00 -27.97
C LYS A 232 4.73 25.44 -27.99
N ASP A 233 5.59 24.80 -27.20
CA ASP A 233 6.99 25.18 -27.01
C ASP A 233 7.99 24.15 -27.56
N LYS A 234 7.56 23.28 -28.49
CA LYS A 234 8.50 22.44 -29.28
C LYS A 234 8.58 22.95 -30.71
N ARG A 235 9.43 23.96 -30.92
CA ARG A 235 10.20 24.15 -32.15
C ARG A 235 11.65 23.86 -31.86
#